data_AF-A0A7N9IGC1-F1
#
_entry.id   AF-A0A7N9IGC1-F1
#
_cell.length_a   1.000
_cell.length_b   1.000
_cell.length_c   1.000
_cell.angle_alpha   90.00
_cell.angle_beta   90.00
_cell.angle_gamma   90.00
#
_symmetry.space_group_name_H-M   'P 1'
#
loop_
_entity.id
_entity.type
_entity.pdbx_description
1 polymer ?
#
loop_
_entity_poly.entity_id
_entity_poly.type
_entity_poly.pdbx_seq_one_letter_code
_entity_poly.pdbx_strand_id
1 'polypeptide(L)'
;MAFSDLTSRTVHLYDNWIKDADPRVEDWLLMSSPLPQTILLGFYVYFVTSLGPKLMENRKPFELKKVMITYNFLIVLFSVYMCYEASVFSIPNGRILPEFFCLCVIMFSVIRVTFAI
;
A
#
# COMPACT_ATOMS: atom_id res chain seq x y z
N MET A 1 11.62 10.67 -34.42
CA MET A 1 12.19 9.31 -34.61
C MET A 1 12.67 8.72 -33.29
N ALA A 2 13.61 9.32 -32.55
CA ALA A 2 14.08 8.73 -31.28
C ALA A 2 12.98 8.43 -30.24
N PHE A 3 11.97 9.30 -30.11
CA PHE A 3 10.86 9.11 -29.17
C PHE A 3 9.91 7.97 -29.57
N SER A 4 9.61 7.80 -30.86
CA SER A 4 8.76 6.71 -31.36
C SER A 4 9.44 5.34 -31.21
N ASP A 5 10.76 5.30 -31.37
CA ASP A 5 11.55 4.09 -31.18
C ASP A 5 11.62 3.69 -29.70
N LEU A 6 11.78 4.67 -28.80
CA LEU A 6 11.75 4.42 -27.36
C LEU A 6 10.39 3.87 -26.92
N THR A 7 9.30 4.48 -27.37
CA THR A 7 7.93 4.06 -27.04
C THR A 7 7.70 2.60 -27.46
N SER A 8 8.10 2.23 -28.66
CA SER A 8 7.97 0.86 -29.17
C SER A 8 8.76 -0.15 -28.33
N ARG A 9 9.98 0.21 -27.90
CA ARG A 9 10.81 -0.65 -27.03
C ARG A 9 10.19 -0.81 -25.64
N THR A 10 9.66 0.27 -25.07
CA THR A 10 9.03 0.23 -23.74
C THR A 10 7.75 -0.61 -23.76
N VAL A 11 6.90 -0.47 -24.78
CA VAL A 11 5.68 -1.28 -24.91
C VAL A 11 6.03 -2.76 -25.03
N HIS A 12 7.00 -3.12 -25.86
CA HIS A 12 7.41 -4.51 -26.01
C HIS A 12 8.01 -5.11 -24.72
N LEU A 13 8.71 -4.32 -23.92
CA LEU A 13 9.23 -4.77 -22.61
C LEU A 13 8.09 -4.97 -21.61
N TYR A 14 7.11 -4.05 -21.59
CA TYR A 14 5.93 -4.16 -20.75
C TYR A 14 5.09 -5.40 -21.11
N ASP A 15 4.82 -5.61 -22.40
CA ASP A 15 4.07 -6.77 -22.90
C ASP A 15 4.78 -8.09 -22.59
N ASN A 16 6.11 -8.11 -22.57
CA ASN A 16 6.85 -9.29 -22.15
C ASN A 16 6.77 -9.55 -20.65
N TRP A 17 6.74 -8.49 -19.84
CA TRP A 17 6.69 -8.61 -18.37
C TRP A 17 5.30 -9.01 -17.87
N ILE A 18 4.23 -8.48 -18.48
CA ILE A 18 2.85 -8.76 -18.05
C ILE A 18 2.36 -10.17 -18.42
N LYS A 19 3.05 -10.88 -19.34
CA LYS A 19 2.70 -12.26 -19.73
C LYS A 19 2.75 -13.26 -18.57
N ASP A 20 3.61 -13.02 -17.59
CA ASP A 20 3.76 -13.90 -16.42
C ASP A 20 2.85 -13.49 -15.24
N ALA A 21 1.95 -12.52 -15.43
CA ALA A 21 1.02 -12.10 -14.40
C ALA A 21 -0.07 -13.15 -14.13
N ASP A 22 -0.53 -13.26 -12.87
CA ASP A 22 -1.63 -14.16 -12.51
C ASP A 22 -2.96 -13.61 -13.05
N PRO A 23 -3.65 -14.33 -13.97
CA PRO A 23 -4.90 -13.86 -14.55
C PRO A 23 -6.06 -13.79 -13.53
N ARG A 24 -5.94 -14.46 -12.37
CA ARG A 24 -7.00 -14.48 -11.36
C ARG A 24 -7.22 -13.15 -10.65
N VAL A 25 -6.25 -12.25 -10.73
CA VAL A 25 -6.26 -10.94 -10.04
C VAL A 25 -6.40 -9.78 -11.01
N GLU A 26 -6.58 -10.04 -12.31
CA GLU A 26 -6.63 -9.01 -13.36
C GLU A 26 -7.79 -8.01 -13.15
N ASP A 27 -8.96 -8.52 -12.76
CA ASP A 27 -10.16 -7.70 -12.53
C ASP A 27 -10.15 -6.96 -11.18
N TRP A 28 -9.10 -7.10 -10.38
CA TRP A 28 -9.01 -6.45 -9.08
C TRP A 28 -8.70 -4.95 -9.22
N LEU A 29 -9.23 -4.17 -8.28
CA LEU A 29 -8.98 -2.74 -8.22
C LEU A 29 -7.47 -2.47 -8.15
N LEU A 30 -6.98 -1.58 -9.03
CA LEU A 30 -5.57 -1.17 -9.17
C LEU A 30 -4.61 -2.25 -9.72
N MET A 31 -5.10 -3.40 -10.18
CA MET A 31 -4.24 -4.50 -10.68
C MET A 31 -4.06 -4.51 -12.21
N SER A 32 -4.86 -3.73 -12.96
CA SER A 32 -4.80 -3.68 -14.42
C SER A 32 -3.49 -3.11 -14.98
N SER A 33 -2.83 -2.21 -14.24
CA SER A 33 -1.56 -1.61 -14.62
C SER A 33 -0.86 -1.06 -13.38
N PRO A 34 0.47 -0.96 -13.36
CA PRO A 34 1.18 -0.25 -12.29
C PRO A 34 1.04 1.28 -12.36
N LEU A 35 0.44 1.84 -13.42
CA LEU A 35 0.30 3.29 -13.58
C LEU A 35 -0.68 3.94 -12.58
N PRO A 36 -1.92 3.44 -12.38
CA PRO A 36 -2.86 4.02 -11.42
C PRO A 36 -2.31 4.13 -9.99
N GLN A 37 -1.63 3.08 -9.51
CA GLN A 37 -1.00 3.12 -8.18
C GLN A 37 0.11 4.17 -8.09
N THR A 38 0.93 4.33 -9.14
CA THR A 38 2.04 5.27 -9.17
C THR A 38 1.55 6.72 -9.15
N ILE A 39 0.47 7.01 -9.87
CA ILE A 39 -0.16 8.34 -9.87
C ILE A 39 -0.69 8.66 -8.47
N LEU A 40 -1.39 7.71 -7.84
CA LEU A 40 -1.96 7.90 -6.50
C LEU A 40 -0.87 8.12 -5.44
N LEU A 41 0.22 7.35 -5.48
CA LEU A 41 1.37 7.54 -4.60
C LEU A 41 2.09 8.87 -4.85
N GLY A 42 2.30 9.24 -6.11
CA GLY A 42 2.88 10.54 -6.47
C GLY A 42 2.05 11.71 -5.95
N PHE A 43 0.74 11.62 -6.08
CA PHE A 43 -0.19 12.60 -5.52
C PHE A 43 -0.13 12.64 -3.99
N TYR A 44 -0.09 11.49 -3.31
CA TYR A 44 0.06 11.40 -1.86
C TYR A 44 1.36 12.08 -1.37
N VAL A 45 2.50 11.77 -1.99
CA VAL A 45 3.80 12.37 -1.62
C VAL A 45 3.79 13.87 -1.85
N TYR A 46 3.25 14.33 -2.98
CA TYR A 46 3.10 15.75 -3.27
C TYR A 46 2.23 16.46 -2.24
N PHE A 47 1.09 15.85 -1.89
CA PHE A 47 0.15 16.38 -0.92
C PHE A 47 0.77 16.49 0.47
N VAL A 48 1.42 15.44 0.98
CA VAL A 48 1.99 15.43 2.34
C VAL A 48 3.23 16.30 2.46
N THR A 49 4.08 16.36 1.43
CA THR A 49 5.38 17.06 1.52
C THR A 49 5.26 18.56 1.26
N SER A 50 4.40 18.97 0.31
CA SER A 50 4.36 20.36 -0.15
C SER A 50 3.04 21.04 0.18
N LEU A 51 1.91 20.41 -0.16
CA LEU A 51 0.60 21.05 -0.06
C LEU A 51 0.09 21.11 1.39
N GLY A 52 0.29 20.03 2.15
CA GLY A 52 -0.11 19.90 3.55
C GLY A 52 0.53 20.95 4.45
N PRO A 53 1.88 21.05 4.52
CA PRO A 53 2.55 22.03 5.36
C PRO A 53 2.19 23.48 5.01
N LYS A 54 2.09 23.81 3.71
CA LYS A 54 1.67 25.14 3.25
C LYS A 54 0.25 25.51 3.68
N LEU A 55 -0.67 24.55 3.67
CA LEU A 55 -2.05 24.79 4.11
C LEU A 55 -2.15 24.91 5.65
N MET A 56 -1.24 24.27 6.39
CA MET A 56 -1.21 24.26 7.85
C MET A 56 -0.39 25.41 8.47
N GLU A 57 0.40 26.13 7.68
CA GLU A 57 1.27 27.23 8.16
C GLU A 57 0.49 28.35 8.89
N ASN A 58 -0.73 28.65 8.45
CA ASN A 58 -1.56 29.72 9.02
C ASN A 58 -2.77 29.19 9.83
N ARG A 59 -2.76 27.90 10.20
CA ARG A 59 -3.89 27.25 10.88
C ARG A 59 -3.42 26.53 12.14
N LYS A 60 -4.24 26.57 13.20
CA LYS A 60 -4.00 25.77 14.41
C LYS A 60 -4.12 24.27 14.08
N PRO A 61 -3.35 23.39 14.76
CA PRO A 61 -3.44 21.95 14.55
C PRO A 61 -4.85 21.44 14.83
N PHE A 62 -5.34 20.52 14.00
CA PHE A 62 -6.66 19.92 14.16
C PHE A 62 -6.66 18.93 15.33
N GLU A 63 -7.61 19.06 16.25
CA GLU A 63 -7.81 18.07 17.32
C GLU A 63 -8.55 16.83 16.78
N LEU A 64 -7.81 15.93 16.13
CA LEU A 64 -8.34 14.70 15.53
C LEU A 64 -8.28 13.48 16.45
N LYS A 65 -8.22 13.70 17.77
CA LYS A 65 -8.02 12.63 18.78
C LYS A 65 -9.00 11.47 18.63
N LYS A 66 -10.30 11.76 18.46
CA LYS A 66 -11.34 10.71 18.28
C LYS A 66 -11.13 9.94 16.98
N VAL A 67 -10.82 10.64 15.89
CA VAL A 67 -10.57 10.03 14.57
C VAL A 67 -9.35 9.11 14.63
N MET A 68 -8.28 9.55 15.29
CA MET A 68 -7.05 8.76 15.45
C MET A 68 -7.28 7.49 16.27
N ILE A 69 -8.06 7.57 17.36
CA ILE A 69 -8.42 6.39 18.17
C ILE A 69 -9.23 5.40 17.33
N THR A 70 -10.26 5.87 16.61
CA THR A 70 -11.08 5.01 15.74
C THR A 70 -10.25 4.37 14.63
N TYR A 71 -9.37 5.14 13.99
CA TYR A 71 -8.48 4.66 12.95
C TYR A 71 -7.56 3.54 13.45
N ASN A 72 -6.88 3.76 14.58
CA ASN A 72 -6.00 2.76 15.17
C ASN A 72 -6.76 1.48 15.55
N PHE A 73 -7.98 1.62 16.08
CA PHE A 73 -8.83 0.47 16.42
C PHE A 73 -9.22 -0.34 15.17
N LEU A 74 -9.67 0.33 14.11
CA LEU A 74 -10.03 -0.34 12.85
C LEU A 74 -8.83 -1.05 12.22
N ILE A 75 -7.65 -0.42 12.26
CA ILE A 75 -6.43 -1.05 11.75
C ILE A 75 -6.09 -2.31 12.53
N VAL A 76 -6.11 -2.29 13.86
CA VAL A 76 -5.84 -3.50 14.67
C VAL A 76 -6.81 -4.63 14.34
N LEU A 77 -8.11 -4.33 14.20
CA LEU A 77 -9.10 -5.33 13.80
C LEU A 77 -8.79 -5.91 12.41
N PHE A 78 -8.43 -5.06 11.45
CA PHE A 78 -8.05 -5.49 10.11
C PHE A 78 -6.78 -6.35 10.11
N SER A 79 -5.79 -6.02 10.95
CA SER A 79 -4.58 -6.84 11.15
C SER A 79 -4.91 -8.23 11.66
N VAL A 80 -5.80 -8.31 12.66
CA VAL A 80 -6.23 -9.59 13.25
C VAL A 80 -6.96 -10.43 12.20
N TYR A 81 -7.84 -9.81 11.40
CA TYR A 81 -8.54 -10.49 10.31
C TYR A 81 -7.55 -11.04 9.26
N MET A 82 -6.59 -10.23 8.82
CA MET A 82 -5.57 -10.67 7.86
C MET A 82 -4.67 -11.77 8.42
N CYS A 83 -4.23 -11.67 9.69
CA CYS A 83 -3.44 -12.73 10.34
C CYS A 83 -4.28 -14.02 10.51
N TYR A 84 -5.61 -13.95 10.72
CA TYR A 84 -6.51 -15.11 10.73
C TYR A 84 -6.63 -15.79 9.36
N GLU A 85 -7.00 -15.07 8.30
CA GLU A 85 -7.12 -15.61 6.94
C GLU A 85 -5.80 -16.24 6.46
N ALA A 86 -4.67 -15.57 6.72
CA ALA A 86 -3.35 -16.09 6.40
C ALA A 86 -3.02 -17.39 7.16
N SER A 87 -3.43 -17.50 8.42
CA SER A 87 -3.24 -18.71 9.23
C SER A 87 -4.08 -19.88 8.71
N VAL A 88 -5.36 -19.64 8.40
CA VAL A 88 -6.28 -20.64 7.85
C VAL A 88 -5.79 -21.15 6.49
N PHE A 89 -5.27 -20.27 5.65
CA PHE A 89 -4.68 -20.64 4.36
C PHE A 89 -3.36 -21.41 4.50
N SER A 90 -2.50 -21.05 5.46
CA SER A 90 -1.16 -21.66 5.62
C SER A 90 -1.18 -23.04 6.29
N ILE A 91 -1.99 -23.25 7.32
CA ILE A 91 -2.00 -24.48 8.14
C ILE A 91 -2.19 -25.77 7.31
N PRO A 92 -3.18 -25.88 6.40
CA PRO A 92 -3.36 -27.09 5.60
C PRO A 92 -2.32 -27.28 4.49
N ASN A 93 -1.60 -26.22 4.09
CA ASN A 93 -0.63 -26.26 3.00
C ASN A 93 0.82 -26.51 3.47
N GLY A 94 1.07 -26.66 4.77
CA GLY A 94 2.40 -26.96 5.33
C GLY A 94 3.46 -25.87 5.10
N ARG A 95 3.06 -24.69 4.60
CA ARG A 95 3.95 -23.55 4.35
C ARG A 95 3.94 -22.66 5.60
N ILE A 96 4.85 -22.94 6.54
CA ILE A 96 5.20 -22.01 7.60
C ILE A 96 5.99 -20.89 6.92
N LEU A 97 5.31 -19.82 6.53
CA LEU A 97 5.95 -18.62 6.00
C LEU A 97 6.42 -17.75 7.19
N PRO A 98 7.73 -17.75 7.54
CA PRO A 98 8.27 -16.83 8.55
C PRO A 98 8.07 -15.35 8.16
N GLU A 99 7.79 -15.07 6.90
CA GLU A 99 7.47 -13.76 6.34
C GLU A 99 6.19 -13.14 6.92
N PHE A 100 5.16 -13.93 7.26
CA PHE A 100 3.90 -13.39 7.80
C PHE A 100 3.98 -13.00 9.28
N PHE A 101 4.85 -13.66 10.04
CA PHE A 101 5.14 -13.24 11.41
C PHE A 101 5.85 -11.87 11.41
N CYS A 102 6.67 -11.60 10.41
CA CYS A 102 7.31 -10.30 10.21
C CYS A 102 6.28 -9.18 9.92
N LEU A 103 5.24 -9.44 9.11
CA LEU A 103 4.17 -8.47 8.85
C LEU A 103 3.31 -8.15 10.08
N CYS A 104 2.99 -9.16 10.90
CA CYS A 104 2.25 -8.94 12.16
C CYS A 104 3.15 -8.15 13.17
N VAL A 105 4.49 -8.29 13.17
CA VAL A 105 5.45 -7.48 13.99
C VAL A 105 5.71 -6.07 13.42
N ILE A 106 5.71 -5.89 12.10
CA ILE A 106 5.78 -4.57 11.44
C ILE A 106 4.52 -3.76 11.80
N MET A 107 3.34 -4.38 11.89
CA MET A 107 2.12 -3.71 12.36
C MET A 107 2.23 -3.18 13.80
N PHE A 108 2.86 -3.93 14.72
CA PHE A 108 3.16 -3.42 16.07
C PHE A 108 4.17 -2.26 16.06
N SER A 109 5.05 -2.22 15.07
CA SER A 109 6.05 -1.15 14.91
C SER A 109 5.43 0.14 14.36
N VAL A 110 4.46 0.03 13.44
CA VAL A 110 3.66 1.17 12.95
C VAL A 110 2.83 1.78 14.08
N ILE A 111 2.25 0.94 14.97
CA ILE A 111 1.54 1.42 16.16
C ILE A 111 2.49 2.20 17.08
N ARG A 112 3.72 1.72 17.32
CA ARG A 112 4.71 2.47 18.12
C ARG A 112 5.11 3.81 17.50
N VAL A 113 5.19 3.91 16.17
CA VAL A 113 5.49 5.17 15.47
C VAL A 113 4.36 6.18 15.59
N THR A 114 3.09 5.74 15.58
CA THR A 114 1.93 6.63 15.79
C THR A 114 1.80 7.11 17.24
N PHE A 115 2.32 6.36 18.22
CA PHE A 115 2.32 6.76 19.64
C PHE A 115 3.53 7.61 20.06
N ALA A 116 4.49 7.88 19.15
CA ALA A 116 5.68 8.69 19.42
C ALA A 116 5.61 10.11 18.83
N ILE A 117 4.45 10.54 18.31
CA ILE A 117 4.17 11.92 17.87
C ILE A 117 3.10 12.51 18.79
#